data_AF-A0A8S3A210-F1
#
_entry.id   AF-A0A8S3A210-F1
#
_cell.length_a   1.000
_cell.length_b   1.000
_cell.length_c   1.000
_cell.angle_alpha   90.00
_cell.angle_beta   90.00
_cell.angle_gamma   90.00
#
_symmetry.space_group_name_H-M   'P 1'
#
loop_
_entity.id
_entity.type
_entity.pdbx_description
1 polymer ?
#
loop_
_entity_poly.entity_id
_entity_poly.type
_entity_poly.pdbx_seq_one_letter_code
_entity_poly.pdbx_strand_id
1 'polypeptide(L)'
;MAASIERDKINHQLVNEIFDRLLKSGIESDRRVFCQRLKAIWQEQSIFCQSHPTITNQILDLYKLYHLVQEKQGYLEITTNRGWKEISNVLGFGDS
;
A
#
# COMPACT_ATOMS: atom_id res chain seq x y z
N MET A 1 10.82 20.60 -21.47
CA MET A 1 9.75 21.19 -20.63
C MET A 1 8.43 20.46 -20.78
N ALA A 2 7.89 20.27 -22.00
CA ALA A 2 6.62 19.53 -22.21
C ALA A 2 6.63 18.07 -21.71
N ALA A 3 7.70 17.31 -21.97
CA ALA A 3 7.81 15.90 -21.56
C ALA A 3 7.84 15.68 -20.03
N SER A 4 8.29 16.67 -19.25
CA SER A 4 8.30 16.60 -17.78
C SER A 4 6.89 16.77 -17.21
N ILE A 5 6.15 17.76 -17.72
CA ILE A 5 4.75 18.03 -17.32
C ILE A 5 3.85 16.83 -17.63
N GLU A 6 4.08 16.18 -18.78
CA GLU A 6 3.31 14.99 -19.17
C GLU A 6 3.61 13.77 -18.28
N ARG A 7 4.89 13.57 -17.92
CA ARG A 7 5.29 12.52 -16.99
C ARG A 7 4.67 12.71 -15.60
N ASP A 8 4.64 13.94 -15.09
CA ASP A 8 4.05 14.23 -13.78
C ASP A 8 2.53 14.00 -13.77
N LYS A 9 1.84 14.34 -14.87
CA LYS A 9 0.41 14.04 -15.04
C LYS A 9 0.14 12.52 -15.04
N ILE A 10 0.94 11.75 -15.76
CA ILE A 10 0.84 10.28 -15.79
C ILE A 10 1.05 9.71 -14.38
N ASN A 11 2.08 10.17 -13.67
CA ASN A 11 2.37 9.72 -12.32
C ASN A 11 1.22 10.02 -11.35
N HIS A 12 0.65 11.23 -11.40
CA HIS A 12 -0.51 11.58 -10.59
C HIS A 12 -1.74 10.71 -10.89
N GLN A 13 -1.98 10.42 -12.18
CA GLN A 13 -3.08 9.55 -12.60
C GLN A 13 -2.91 8.12 -12.07
N LEU A 14 -1.71 7.55 -12.21
CA LEU A 14 -1.38 6.22 -11.69
C LEU A 14 -1.58 6.13 -10.17
N VAL A 15 -1.12 7.15 -9.44
CA VAL A 15 -1.32 7.22 -7.99
C VAL A 15 -2.82 7.25 -7.64
N ASN A 16 -3.62 8.05 -8.35
CA ASN A 16 -5.07 8.08 -8.12
C ASN A 16 -5.72 6.70 -8.32
N GLU A 17 -5.37 6.03 -9.42
CA GLU A 17 -5.86 4.68 -9.70
C GLU A 17 -5.41 3.68 -8.63
N ILE A 18 -4.22 3.86 -8.05
CA ILE A 18 -3.75 3.04 -6.96
C ILE A 18 -4.66 3.20 -5.72
N PHE A 19 -4.89 4.43 -5.29
CA PHE A 19 -5.73 4.68 -4.12
C PHE A 19 -7.21 4.32 -4.35
N ASP A 20 -7.71 4.44 -5.58
CA ASP A 20 -9.08 4.06 -5.92
C ASP A 20 -9.31 2.55 -5.79
N ARG A 21 -8.34 1.70 -6.15
CA ARG A 21 -8.48 0.25 -5.92
C ARG A 21 -8.28 -0.09 -4.45
N LEU A 22 -7.31 0.51 -3.77
CA LEU A 22 -7.08 0.29 -2.33
C LEU A 22 -8.32 0.62 -1.48
N LEU A 23 -9.05 1.68 -1.84
CA LEU A 23 -10.31 2.04 -1.21
C LEU A 23 -11.41 0.98 -1.42
N LYS A 24 -11.41 0.29 -2.57
CA LYS A 24 -12.38 -0.76 -2.92
C LYS A 24 -12.01 -2.15 -2.40
N SER A 25 -10.80 -2.35 -1.88
CA SER A 25 -10.31 -3.66 -1.40
C SER A 25 -10.95 -4.14 -0.10
N GLY A 26 -11.76 -3.32 0.58
CA GLY A 26 -12.43 -3.69 1.83
C GLY A 26 -13.57 -2.74 2.19
N ILE A 27 -14.24 -3.04 3.31
CA ILE A 27 -15.45 -2.33 3.79
C ILE A 27 -15.25 -1.64 5.15
N GLU A 28 -14.02 -1.60 5.66
CA GLU A 28 -13.68 -1.01 6.95
C GLU A 28 -13.99 0.50 6.95
N SER A 29 -14.66 0.98 8.00
CA SER A 29 -15.22 2.33 8.07
C SER A 29 -14.18 3.44 7.97
N ASP A 30 -12.96 3.19 8.43
CA ASP A 30 -11.83 4.11 8.47
C ASP A 30 -10.88 3.96 7.27
N ARG A 31 -11.08 2.96 6.40
CA ARG A 31 -10.26 2.74 5.19
C ARG A 31 -10.17 3.98 4.31
N ARG A 32 -11.27 4.74 4.19
CA ARG A 32 -11.28 6.01 3.44
C ARG A 32 -10.30 7.02 4.03
N VAL A 33 -10.31 7.18 5.36
CA VAL A 33 -9.44 8.11 6.07
C VAL A 33 -7.99 7.65 5.97
N PHE A 34 -7.72 6.35 6.10
CA PHE A 34 -6.41 5.75 5.87
C PHE A 34 -5.88 6.06 4.47
N CYS A 35 -6.68 5.80 3.42
CA CYS A 35 -6.28 6.05 2.04
C CYS A 35 -5.98 7.54 1.78
N GLN A 36 -6.80 8.44 2.33
CA GLN A 36 -6.58 9.89 2.21
C GLN A 36 -5.25 10.32 2.85
N ARG A 37 -4.97 9.84 4.07
CA ARG A 37 -3.72 10.14 4.78
C ARG A 37 -2.50 9.57 4.06
N LEU A 38 -2.56 8.31 3.64
CA LEU A 38 -1.46 7.67 2.93
C LEU A 38 -1.18 8.36 1.58
N LYS A 39 -2.23 8.78 0.87
CA LYS A 39 -2.09 9.55 -0.38
C LYS A 39 -1.42 10.90 -0.16
N ALA A 40 -1.80 11.62 0.89
CA ALA A 40 -1.14 12.88 1.25
C ALA A 40 0.35 12.68 1.54
N ILE A 41 0.71 11.65 2.30
CA ILE A 41 2.11 11.28 2.56
C ILE A 41 2.86 11.00 1.25
N TRP A 42 2.26 10.24 0.31
CA TRP A 42 2.90 9.97 -0.97
C TRP A 42 3.11 11.23 -1.80
N GLN A 43 2.17 12.16 -1.78
CA GLN A 43 2.30 13.45 -2.46
C GLN A 43 3.41 14.30 -1.85
N GLU A 44 3.45 14.42 -0.53
CA GLU A 44 4.49 15.18 0.19
C GLU A 44 5.89 14.60 -0.05
N GLN A 45 6.01 13.28 -0.06
CA GLN A 45 7.27 12.56 -0.26
C GLN A 45 7.62 12.35 -1.74
N SER A 46 6.81 12.85 -2.68
CA SER A 46 6.97 12.63 -4.13
C SER A 46 7.14 11.14 -4.49
N ILE A 47 6.39 10.27 -3.79
CA ILE A 47 6.35 8.84 -4.05
C ILE A 47 5.41 8.59 -5.22
N PHE A 48 5.95 7.98 -6.27
CA PHE A 48 5.20 7.54 -7.43
C PHE A 48 5.42 6.04 -7.63
N CYS A 49 4.34 5.29 -7.78
CA CYS A 49 4.39 3.87 -8.12
C CYS A 49 3.88 3.69 -9.54
N GLN A 50 4.60 2.91 -10.35
CA GLN A 50 4.20 2.59 -11.72
C GLN A 50 3.03 1.61 -11.76
N SER A 51 2.80 0.88 -10.67
CA SER A 51 1.74 -0.11 -10.53
C SER A 51 1.37 -0.31 -9.06
N HIS A 52 0.26 -1.01 -8.83
CA HIS A 52 -0.05 -1.52 -7.49
C HIS A 52 1.04 -2.48 -7.01
N PRO A 53 1.44 -2.42 -5.73
CA PRO A 53 2.27 -3.45 -5.15
C PRO A 53 1.57 -4.82 -5.22
N THR A 54 2.26 -5.83 -5.76
CA THR A 54 1.76 -7.19 -5.89
C THR A 54 2.76 -8.21 -5.35
N ILE A 55 2.24 -9.28 -4.74
CA ILE A 55 3.00 -10.49 -4.39
C ILE A 55 2.34 -11.65 -5.11
N THR A 56 3.12 -12.46 -5.85
CA THR A 56 2.62 -13.63 -6.60
C THR A 56 1.32 -13.38 -7.38
N ASN A 57 1.23 -12.22 -8.06
CA ASN A 57 0.08 -11.74 -8.83
C ASN A 57 -1.16 -11.31 -8.04
N GLN A 58 -1.13 -11.39 -6.70
CA GLN A 58 -2.17 -10.83 -5.85
C GLN A 58 -1.81 -9.40 -5.44
N ILE A 59 -2.78 -8.50 -5.53
CA ILE A 59 -2.64 -7.11 -5.11
C ILE A 59 -2.53 -7.07 -3.58
N LEU A 60 -1.50 -6.37 -3.09
CA LEU A 60 -1.26 -6.19 -1.68
C LEU A 60 -2.20 -5.14 -1.10
N ASP A 61 -3.04 -5.53 -0.14
CA ASP A 61 -3.89 -4.60 0.60
C ASP A 61 -3.04 -3.86 1.66
N LEU A 62 -2.60 -2.65 1.32
CA LEU A 62 -1.77 -1.81 2.19
C LEU A 62 -2.46 -1.44 3.51
N TYR A 63 -3.80 -1.39 3.54
CA TYR A 63 -4.55 -1.16 4.78
C TYR A 63 -4.35 -2.33 5.75
N LYS A 64 -4.62 -3.55 5.29
CA LYS A 64 -4.47 -4.76 6.12
C LYS A 64 -3.03 -4.96 6.56
N LEU A 65 -2.07 -4.77 5.64
CA LEU A 65 -0.66 -4.86 5.96
C LEU A 65 -0.27 -3.88 7.08
N TYR A 66 -0.68 -2.62 6.97
CA TYR A 66 -0.36 -1.60 7.97
C TYR A 66 -0.89 -1.99 9.36
N HIS A 67 -2.16 -2.39 9.45
CA HIS A 67 -2.77 -2.77 10.72
C HIS A 67 -2.14 -4.02 11.33
N LEU A 68 -1.89 -5.06 10.53
CA LEU A 68 -1.19 -6.27 11.02
C LEU A 68 0.21 -5.95 11.54
N VAL A 69 0.93 -5.07 10.85
CA VAL A 69 2.25 -4.61 11.29
C VAL A 69 2.15 -3.81 12.59
N GLN A 70 1.17 -2.93 12.73
CA GLN A 70 0.95 -2.17 13.96
C GLN A 70 0.57 -3.05 15.14
N GLU A 71 -0.31 -4.04 14.96
CA GLU A 71 -0.70 -5.00 16.00
C GLU A 71 0.50 -5.79 16.56
N LYS A 72 1.51 -6.02 15.71
CA LYS A 72 2.78 -6.69 16.09
C LYS A 72 3.87 -5.71 16.52
N GLN A 73 3.49 -4.52 17.00
CA GLN A 73 4.41 -3.48 17.50
C GLN A 73 5.34 -2.87 16.43
N GLY A 74 4.95 -2.97 15.16
CA GLY A 74 5.60 -2.28 14.04
C GLY A 74 6.64 -3.10 13.29
N TYR A 75 7.23 -2.45 12.28
CA TYR A 75 8.18 -3.06 11.36
C TYR A 75 9.41 -3.68 12.06
N LEU A 76 9.97 -2.98 13.05
CA LEU A 76 11.21 -3.38 13.69
C LEU A 76 11.04 -4.66 14.51
N GLU A 77 9.90 -4.79 15.21
CA GLU A 77 9.58 -5.97 16.01
C GLU A 77 9.39 -7.20 15.12
N ILE A 78 8.60 -7.09 14.04
CA ILE A 78 8.39 -8.18 13.09
C ILE A 78 9.72 -8.63 12.46
N THR A 79 10.56 -7.67 12.06
CA THR A 79 11.83 -7.97 11.38
C THR A 79 12.81 -8.66 12.33
N THR A 80 12.92 -8.17 13.57
CA THR A 80 13.79 -8.77 14.60
C THR A 80 13.37 -10.19 14.94
N ASN A 81 12.06 -10.43 15.08
CA ASN A 81 11.51 -11.73 15.49
C ASN A 81 11.12 -12.66 14.33
N ARG A 82 11.54 -12.35 13.08
CA ARG A 82 11.24 -13.16 11.88
C ARG A 82 9.74 -13.42 11.66
N GLY A 83 8.88 -12.46 12.04
CA GLY A 83 7.42 -12.59 12.00
C GLY A 83 6.78 -12.47 10.62
N TRP A 84 7.54 -12.11 9.58
CA TRP A 84 7.01 -11.86 8.23
C TRP A 84 6.26 -13.05 7.62
N LYS A 85 6.63 -14.30 7.97
CA LYS A 85 5.91 -15.51 7.52
C LYS A 85 4.49 -15.57 8.08
N GLU A 86 4.30 -15.18 9.33
CA GLU A 86 2.97 -15.14 9.93
C GLU A 86 2.11 -14.07 9.25
N ILE A 87 2.67 -12.88 9.03
CA ILE A 87 2.00 -11.78 8.32
C ILE A 87 1.59 -12.19 6.90
N SER A 88 2.47 -12.84 6.14
CA SER A 88 2.15 -13.31 4.79
C SER A 88 1.02 -14.33 4.79
N ASN A 89 1.00 -15.24 5.77
CA ASN A 89 -0.06 -16.23 5.89
C ASN A 89 -1.42 -15.58 6.16
N VAL A 90 -1.47 -14.60 7.08
CA VAL A 90 -2.72 -13.86 7.40
C VAL A 90 -3.22 -13.05 6.19
N LEU A 91 -2.31 -12.51 5.38
CA LEU A 91 -2.66 -11.79 4.15
C LEU A 91 -3.04 -12.72 2.98
N GLY A 92 -2.95 -14.05 3.16
CA GLY A 92 -3.30 -15.04 2.15
C GLY A 92 -2.20 -15.34 1.13
N PHE A 93 -0.95 -14.94 1.40
CA PHE A 93 0.22 -15.25 0.57
C PHE A 93 0.96 -16.52 1.06
N GLY A 94 0.39 -17.26 2.01
CA GLY A 94 1.07 -18.31 2.78
C GLY A 94 1.15 -19.69 2.13
N ASP A 95 0.64 -19.86 0.91
CA ASP A 95 0.73 -21.14 0.20
C ASP A 95 2.11 -21.25 -0.48
N SER A 96 3.13 -21.64 0.28
CA SER A 96 4.46 -22.08 -0.18
C SER A 96 5.10 -23.04 0.82
#